data_AF-A0A8J5K1S6-F1
#
_entry.id   AF-A0A8J5K1S6-F1
#
_cell.length_a   1.000
_cell.length_b   1.000
_cell.length_c   1.000
_cell.angle_alpha   90.00
_cell.angle_beta   90.00
_cell.angle_gamma   90.00
#
_symmetry.space_group_name_H-M   'P 1'
#
loop_
_entity.id
_entity.type
_entity.pdbx_description
1 polymer ?
#
loop_
_entity_poly.entity_id
_entity_poly.type
_entity_poly.pdbx_seq_one_letter_code
_entity_poly.pdbx_strand_id
1 'polypeptide(L)'
;MARAEDHFQVAKLQERCYTAELLHSMLDDEENHAFLLFLRPVLAEVQAVNLAFEAEMQDPTKLMKDLVLLIDSLGSKILTPGKKLSNWTVIEEHLDPRP
;
A
#
# COMPACT_ATOMS: atom_id res chain seq x y z
N MET A 1 1.28 -16.30 -15.77
CA MET A 1 1.43 -14.88 -15.40
C MET A 1 2.77 -14.80 -14.67
N ALA A 2 3.80 -14.19 -15.28
CA ALA A 2 5.14 -14.13 -14.67
C ALA A 2 5.10 -13.25 -13.41
N ARG A 3 5.91 -13.59 -12.41
CA ARG A 3 6.00 -12.81 -11.16
C ARG A 3 6.80 -11.54 -11.43
N ALA A 4 6.58 -10.47 -10.65
CA ALA A 4 7.32 -9.23 -10.79
C ALA A 4 8.85 -9.46 -10.67
N GLU A 5 9.25 -10.40 -9.81
CA GLU A 5 10.63 -10.90 -9.66
C GLU A 5 11.27 -11.33 -10.99
N ASP A 6 10.52 -12.08 -11.82
CA ASP A 6 10.99 -12.59 -13.10
C ASP A 6 11.26 -11.45 -14.10
N HIS A 7 10.39 -10.44 -14.09
CA HIS A 7 10.54 -9.26 -14.95
C HIS A 7 11.76 -8.43 -14.57
N PHE A 8 11.98 -8.20 -13.27
CA PHE A 8 13.15 -7.45 -12.81
C PHE A 8 14.45 -8.23 -13.01
N GLN A 9 14.42 -9.56 -12.92
CA GLN A 9 15.59 -10.38 -13.26
C GLN A 9 15.98 -10.24 -14.73
N VAL A 10 15.01 -10.27 -15.64
CA VAL A 10 15.29 -10.07 -17.07
C VAL A 10 15.82 -8.66 -17.33
N ALA A 11 15.18 -7.63 -16.76
CA ALA A 11 15.61 -6.24 -16.93
C ALA A 11 17.01 -5.97 -16.35
N LYS A 12 17.34 -6.55 -15.19
CA LYS A 12 18.69 -6.51 -14.61
C LYS A 12 19.73 -7.04 -15.60
N LEU A 13 19.47 -8.21 -16.20
CA LEU A 13 20.41 -8.88 -17.09
C LEU A 13 20.54 -8.20 -18.46
N GLN A 14 19.42 -7.74 -19.03
CA GLN A 14 19.39 -7.16 -20.37
C GLN A 14 19.76 -5.68 -20.41
N GLU A 15 19.28 -4.91 -19.44
CA GLU A 15 19.41 -3.45 -19.43
C GLU A 15 20.54 -2.96 -18.51
N ARG A 16 21.13 -3.85 -17.69
CA ARG A 16 22.10 -3.49 -16.64
C ARG A 16 21.55 -2.38 -15.72
N CYS A 17 20.24 -2.41 -15.50
CA CYS A 17 19.52 -1.41 -14.75
C CYS A 17 19.72 -1.65 -13.26
N TYR A 18 20.42 -0.74 -12.59
CA TYR A 18 20.63 -0.79 -11.14
C TYR A 18 19.32 -0.86 -10.36
N THR A 19 18.31 -0.12 -10.80
CA THR A 19 16.98 -0.15 -10.16
C THR A 19 16.34 -1.53 -10.30
N ALA A 20 16.46 -2.18 -11.46
CA ALA A 20 15.94 -3.53 -11.65
C ALA A 20 16.70 -4.55 -10.78
N GLU A 21 18.01 -4.39 -10.63
CA GLU A 21 18.81 -5.20 -9.71
C GLU A 21 18.38 -5.04 -8.26
N LEU A 22 18.20 -3.81 -7.80
CA LEU A 22 17.72 -3.52 -6.45
C LEU A 22 16.34 -4.13 -6.22
N LEU A 23 15.38 -3.89 -7.13
CA LEU A 23 14.02 -4.42 -7.02
C LEU A 23 13.98 -5.95 -7.06
N HIS A 24 14.80 -6.59 -7.91
CA HIS A 24 14.92 -8.04 -7.91
C HIS A 24 15.44 -8.55 -6.56
N SER A 25 16.53 -7.96 -6.04
CA SER A 25 17.08 -8.36 -4.74
C SER A 25 16.11 -8.15 -3.57
N MET A 26 15.29 -7.10 -3.61
CA MET A 26 14.27 -6.85 -2.59
C MET A 26 13.14 -7.88 -2.65
N LEU A 27 12.72 -8.32 -3.83
CA LEU A 27 11.61 -9.27 -3.97
C LEU A 27 12.02 -10.73 -3.76
N ASP A 28 13.29 -11.06 -4.02
CA ASP A 28 13.86 -12.39 -3.79
C ASP A 28 14.11 -12.67 -2.29
N ASP A 29 14.06 -11.64 -1.45
CA ASP A 29 14.16 -11.75 0.01
C ASP A 29 12.83 -12.17 0.64
N GLU A 30 12.85 -13.26 1.42
CA GLU A 30 11.64 -13.83 2.04
C GLU A 30 10.98 -12.89 3.07
N GLU A 31 11.74 -12.09 3.80
CA GLU A 31 11.21 -11.14 4.79
C GLU A 31 10.46 -10.00 4.07
N ASN A 32 11.07 -9.45 3.03
CA ASN A 32 10.42 -8.45 2.16
C ASN A 32 9.18 -9.02 1.47
N HIS A 33 9.22 -10.28 1.02
CA HIS A 33 8.06 -10.94 0.45
C HIS A 33 6.92 -11.03 1.47
N ALA A 34 7.21 -11.41 2.72
CA ALA A 34 6.22 -11.45 3.79
C ALA A 34 5.62 -10.05 4.07
N PHE A 35 6.44 -9.00 4.11
CA PHE A 35 5.95 -7.62 4.23
C PHE A 35 5.06 -7.22 3.05
N LEU A 36 5.41 -7.58 1.82
CA LEU A 36 4.60 -7.28 0.64
C LEU A 36 3.27 -8.04 0.66
N LEU A 37 3.25 -9.29 1.10
CA LEU A 37 2.00 -10.03 1.29
C LEU A 37 1.09 -9.37 2.33
N PHE A 38 1.67 -8.88 3.43
CA PHE A 38 0.95 -8.11 4.44
C PHE A 38 0.41 -6.78 3.90
N LEU A 39 1.21 -6.05 3.13
CA LEU A 39 0.84 -4.75 2.56
C LEU A 39 -0.09 -4.85 1.35
N ARG A 40 -0.09 -5.97 0.63
CA ARG A 40 -0.88 -6.16 -0.60
C ARG A 40 -2.36 -5.74 -0.48
N PRO A 41 -3.15 -6.16 0.53
CA PRO A 41 -4.53 -5.72 0.66
C PRO A 41 -4.66 -4.21 0.91
N VAL A 42 -3.72 -3.61 1.66
CA VAL A 42 -3.67 -2.15 1.89
C VAL A 42 -3.41 -1.41 0.58
N LEU A 43 -2.38 -1.84 -0.16
CA LEU A 43 -2.03 -1.23 -1.44
C LEU A 43 -3.14 -1.36 -2.48
N ALA A 44 -3.88 -2.48 -2.49
CA ALA A 44 -5.01 -2.66 -3.41
C ALA A 44 -6.13 -1.63 -3.18
N GLU A 45 -6.47 -1.34 -1.93
CA GLU A 45 -7.49 -0.33 -1.59
C GLU A 45 -7.01 1.08 -1.93
N VAL A 46 -5.76 1.42 -1.60
CA VAL A 46 -5.16 2.71 -1.96
C VAL A 46 -5.14 2.90 -3.47
N GLN A 47 -4.73 1.88 -4.22
CA GLN A 47 -4.67 1.94 -5.68
C GLN A 47 -6.05 2.11 -6.30
N ALA A 48 -7.08 1.45 -5.78
CA ALA A 48 -8.44 1.57 -6.27
C ALA A 48 -8.97 3.01 -6.14
N VAL A 49 -8.72 3.64 -4.98
CA VAL A 49 -9.09 5.05 -4.77
C VAL A 49 -8.24 5.97 -5.64
N ASN A 50 -6.93 5.76 -5.74
CA ASN A 50 -6.07 6.58 -6.59
C ASN A 50 -6.51 6.56 -8.07
N LEU A 51 -6.84 5.38 -8.61
CA LEU A 51 -7.39 5.25 -9.96
C LEU A 51 -8.74 5.97 -10.11
N ALA A 52 -9.56 5.98 -9.07
CA ALA A 52 -10.80 6.76 -9.07
C ALA A 52 -10.49 8.27 -9.16
N PHE A 53 -9.48 8.78 -8.46
CA PHE A 53 -9.06 10.19 -8.57
C PHE A 53 -8.46 10.56 -9.94
N GLU A 54 -7.77 9.62 -10.60
CA GLU A 54 -7.15 9.84 -11.91
C GLU A 54 -8.15 9.82 -13.09
N ALA A 55 -9.38 9.37 -12.87
CA ALA A 55 -10.35 9.22 -13.94
C ALA A 55 -10.98 10.56 -14.38
N GLU A 56 -11.28 10.67 -15.68
CA GLU A 56 -11.59 11.95 -16.36
C GLU A 56 -12.94 12.60 -15.96
N MET A 57 -13.95 11.79 -15.61
CA MET A 57 -15.28 12.28 -15.22
C MET A 57 -15.72 11.66 -13.89
N GLN A 58 -15.32 12.27 -12.79
CA GLN A 58 -15.61 11.77 -11.45
C GLN A 58 -16.54 12.68 -10.68
N ASP A 59 -17.39 12.08 -9.86
CA ASP A 59 -18.22 12.79 -8.90
C ASP A 59 -17.35 13.16 -7.68
N PRO A 60 -17.09 14.45 -7.41
CA PRO A 60 -16.26 14.88 -6.29
C PRO A 60 -16.81 14.44 -4.93
N THR A 61 -18.14 14.32 -4.79
CA THR A 61 -18.77 13.87 -3.54
C THR A 61 -18.52 12.38 -3.31
N LYS A 62 -18.56 11.60 -4.39
CA LYS A 62 -18.21 10.17 -4.34
C LYS A 62 -16.73 9.99 -4.02
N LEU A 63 -15.83 10.74 -4.67
CA LEU A 63 -14.39 10.69 -4.38
C LEU A 63 -14.09 11.01 -2.91
N MET A 64 -14.74 12.04 -2.36
CA MET A 64 -14.60 12.37 -0.94
C MET A 64 -15.05 11.21 -0.04
N LYS A 65 -16.19 10.59 -0.35
CA LYS A 65 -16.68 9.43 0.39
C LYS A 65 -15.73 8.24 0.30
N ASP A 66 -15.21 7.94 -0.89
CA ASP A 66 -14.29 6.83 -1.12
C ASP A 66 -12.95 7.07 -0.39
N LEU A 67 -12.48 8.31 -0.33
CA LEU A 67 -11.31 8.71 0.46
C LEU A 67 -11.54 8.53 1.97
N VAL A 68 -12.67 8.97 2.50
CA VAL A 68 -13.02 8.77 3.93
C VAL A 68 -13.10 7.30 4.28
N LEU A 69 -13.71 6.47 3.42
CA LEU A 69 -13.79 5.03 3.61
C LEU A 69 -12.41 4.36 3.58
N LEU A 70 -11.51 4.81 2.70
CA LEU A 70 -10.12 4.34 2.70
C LEU A 70 -9.43 4.65 4.02
N ILE A 71 -9.53 5.89 4.50
CA ILE A 71 -8.94 6.31 5.77
C ILE A 71 -9.47 5.46 6.93
N ASP A 72 -10.79 5.26 7.01
CA ASP A 72 -11.41 4.45 8.05
C ASP A 72 -10.95 2.98 7.98
N SER A 73 -10.86 2.42 6.77
CA SER A 73 -10.35 1.07 6.54
C SER A 73 -8.89 0.93 6.99
N LEU A 74 -8.02 1.86 6.61
CA LEU A 74 -6.62 1.87 7.02
C LEU A 74 -6.48 2.03 8.53
N GLY A 75 -7.23 2.94 9.13
CA GLY A 75 -7.28 3.13 10.57
C GLY A 75 -7.69 1.85 11.30
N SER A 76 -8.70 1.13 10.81
CA SER A 76 -9.16 -0.12 11.42
C SER A 76 -8.13 -1.26 11.41
N LYS A 77 -7.16 -1.23 10.50
CA LYS A 77 -6.08 -2.23 10.39
C LYS A 77 -4.92 -1.96 11.35
N ILE A 78 -4.76 -0.72 11.80
CA ILE A 78 -3.62 -0.26 12.63
C ILE A 78 -4.07 -0.03 14.07
N LEU A 79 -5.30 0.42 14.29
CA LEU A 79 -5.83 0.72 15.62
C LEU A 79 -6.26 -0.55 16.36
N THR A 80 -6.11 -0.53 17.69
CA THR A 80 -6.67 -1.56 18.56
C THR A 80 -8.19 -1.69 18.36
N PRO A 81 -8.75 -2.91 18.33
CA PRO A 81 -10.19 -3.11 18.21
C PRO A 81 -11.00 -2.26 19.20
N GLY A 82 -11.99 -1.53 18.69
CA GLY A 82 -12.86 -0.65 19.49
C GLY A 82 -12.37 0.79 19.63
N LYS A 83 -11.17 1.13 19.15
CA LYS A 83 -10.72 2.51 18.99
C LYS A 83 -11.15 3.05 17.63
N LYS A 84 -11.66 4.28 17.60
CA LYS A 84 -11.96 5.02 16.37
C LYS A 84 -11.02 6.22 16.29
N LEU A 85 -10.64 6.56 15.06
CA LEU A 85 -9.99 7.83 14.73
C LEU A 85 -11.00 8.97 14.93
N SER A 86 -11.17 9.42 16.17
CA SER A 86 -11.88 10.67 16.46
C SER A 86 -10.85 11.78 16.49
N ASN A 87 -10.77 12.51 15.38
CA ASN A 87 -9.88 13.65 15.16
C ASN A 87 -8.45 13.21 14.83
N TRP A 88 -7.95 13.68 13.69
CA TRP A 88 -6.65 13.39 13.08
C TRP A 88 -5.42 13.64 13.94
N THR A 89 -5.59 14.17 15.15
CA THR A 89 -4.51 14.74 15.95
C THR A 89 -3.77 13.75 16.84
N VAL A 90 -4.15 12.47 16.94
CA VAL A 90 -3.51 11.57 17.92
C VAL A 90 -3.46 10.10 17.47
N ILE A 91 -2.86 9.81 16.31
CA ILE A 91 -2.62 8.41 15.90
C ILE A 91 -1.52 7.76 16.77
N GLU A 92 -0.49 8.53 17.15
CA GLU A 92 0.69 8.05 17.87
C GLU A 92 0.37 7.47 19.27
N GLU A 93 -0.60 8.04 19.99
CA GLU A 93 -1.01 7.52 21.32
C GLU A 93 -1.80 6.20 21.26
N HIS A 94 -2.11 5.71 20.06
CA HIS A 94 -2.97 4.55 19.83
C HIS A 94 -2.27 3.40 19.09
N LEU A 95 -0.94 3.47 18.88
CA LEU A 95 -0.13 2.41 18.27
C LEU A 95 0.31 1.35 19.31
N ASP A 96 0.41 0.08 18.90
CA ASP A 96 0.88 -1.06 19.72
C ASP A 96 1.94 -1.90 18.96
N PRO A 97 3.10 -2.25 19.57
CA PRO A 97 3.58 -1.84 20.88
C PRO A 97 3.71 -0.32 20.95
N ARG A 98 3.41 0.24 22.13
CA ARG A 98 3.66 1.66 22.37
C ARG A 98 5.15 1.94 22.11
N PRO A 99 5.47 2.93 21.26
CA PRO A 99 6.87 3.30 21.00
C PRO A 99 7.59 3.76 22.27
#